data_AF-A0A843RZV3-F1
#
_entry.id   AF-A0A843RZV3-F1
#
_cell.length_a   1.000
_cell.length_b   1.000
_cell.length_c   1.000
_cell.angle_alpha   90.00
_cell.angle_beta   90.00
_cell.angle_gamma   90.00
#
_symmetry.space_group_name_H-M   'P 1'
#
loop_
_entity.id
_entity.type
_entity.pdbx_description
1 polymer ?
#
loop_
_entity_poly.entity_id
_entity_poly.type
_entity_poly.pdbx_seq_one_letter_code
_entity_poly.pdbx_strand_id
1 'polypeptide(L)'
;MVRTHRVMRPGPLATSAIAALVVILTMISAAAGPLERGPQAGSRPGVKEDLAQRRARVMKQLDASTMMILWSAPTQVYSHDVDYEYRQDSDLLYFTSIEQEGTMLVLMPGNRTKKSASSTPPSWMCSPSSGRCAR
;
A
#
# COMPACT_ATOMS: atom_id res chain seq x y z
N MET A 1 43.97 49.89 -28.18
CA MET A 1 43.33 49.01 -29.19
C MET A 1 42.27 48.18 -28.46
N VAL A 2 41.05 48.71 -28.30
CA VAL A 2 39.96 48.06 -27.55
C VAL A 2 38.90 47.64 -28.56
N ARG A 3 38.79 46.32 -28.79
CA ARG A 3 37.84 45.69 -29.70
C ARG A 3 36.50 45.56 -28.98
N THR A 4 35.57 46.46 -29.24
CA THR A 4 34.22 46.39 -28.68
C THR A 4 33.39 45.35 -29.44
N HIS A 5 32.99 44.28 -28.75
CA HIS A 5 32.05 43.30 -29.28
C HIS A 5 30.65 43.93 -29.31
N ARG A 6 30.08 44.04 -30.51
CA ARG A 6 28.73 44.55 -30.74
C ARG A 6 27.73 43.51 -30.21
N VAL A 7 27.19 43.73 -29.02
CA VAL A 7 26.12 42.90 -28.44
C VAL A 7 24.85 43.12 -29.26
N MET A 8 24.44 42.07 -29.99
CA MET A 8 23.24 42.07 -30.82
C MET A 8 22.01 41.96 -29.90
N ARG A 9 21.30 43.08 -29.73
CA ARG A 9 20.03 43.13 -28.97
C ARG A 9 18.93 42.47 -29.82
N PRO A 10 18.22 41.44 -29.32
CA PRO A 10 17.11 40.83 -30.06
C PRO A 10 15.96 41.83 -30.22
N GLY A 11 15.41 41.93 -31.43
CA GLY A 11 14.30 42.83 -31.74
C GLY A 11 13.00 42.46 -31.00
N PRO A 12 12.04 43.41 -30.89
CA PRO A 12 10.85 43.31 -30.04
C PRO A 12 9.83 42.23 -30.45
N LEU A 13 10.06 41.53 -31.57
CA LEU A 13 9.21 40.44 -32.05
C LEU A 13 9.55 39.09 -31.41
N ALA A 14 10.78 38.89 -30.91
CA ALA A 14 11.24 37.62 -30.35
C ALA A 14 10.72 37.35 -28.92
N THR A 15 10.42 38.40 -28.15
CA THR A 15 9.94 38.30 -26.76
C THR A 15 8.46 37.93 -26.67
N SER A 16 7.64 38.31 -27.66
CA SER A 16 6.21 38.00 -27.70
C SER A 16 5.92 36.51 -27.91
N ALA A 17 6.66 35.87 -28.82
CA ALA A 17 6.48 34.44 -29.13
C ALA A 17 6.82 33.53 -27.94
N ILE A 18 7.86 33.87 -27.16
CA ILE A 18 8.27 33.10 -25.99
C ILE A 18 7.25 33.25 -24.85
N ALA A 19 6.72 34.46 -24.63
CA ALA A 19 5.70 34.70 -23.62
C ALA A 19 4.39 33.94 -23.92
N ALA A 20 3.96 33.89 -25.18
CA ALA A 20 2.78 33.12 -25.58
C ALA A 20 2.95 31.62 -25.34
N LEU A 21 4.13 31.06 -25.63
CA LEU A 21 4.41 29.63 -25.46
C LEU A 21 4.51 29.23 -23.97
N VAL A 22 5.04 30.11 -23.10
CA VAL A 22 5.07 29.91 -21.64
C VAL A 22 3.67 29.97 -21.05
N VAL A 23 2.81 30.90 -21.49
CA VAL A 23 1.40 30.96 -21.03
C VAL A 23 0.64 29.68 -21.44
N ILE A 24 0.81 29.22 -22.67
CA ILE A 24 0.20 27.97 -23.15
C ILE A 24 0.71 26.76 -22.33
N LEU A 25 2.02 26.67 -22.06
CA LEU A 25 2.60 25.58 -21.26
C LEU A 25 2.13 25.60 -19.78
N THR A 26 1.97 26.79 -19.19
CA THR A 26 1.45 26.93 -17.81
C THR A 26 -0.03 26.56 -17.72
N MET A 27 -0.85 26.86 -18.75
CA MET A 27 -2.25 26.46 -18.80
C MET A 27 -2.43 24.94 -18.97
N ILE A 28 -1.52 24.26 -19.67
CA ILE A 28 -1.58 22.80 -19.86
C ILE A 28 -1.27 22.04 -18.55
N SER A 29 -0.47 22.60 -17.63
CA SER A 29 -0.18 21.94 -16.33
C SER A 29 -1.26 22.10 -15.26
N ALA A 30 -2.26 22.98 -15.46
CA ALA A 30 -3.33 23.19 -14.47
C ALA A 30 -4.54 22.25 -14.64
N ALA A 31 -4.56 21.41 -15.68
CA ALA A 31 -5.67 20.46 -15.97
C ALA A 31 -5.34 18.99 -15.66
N ALA A 32 -4.16 18.71 -15.07
CA ALA A 32 -3.87 17.39 -14.53
C ALA A 32 -4.61 17.23 -13.19
N GLY A 33 -5.91 16.94 -13.27
CA GLY A 33 -6.64 16.36 -12.15
C GLY A 33 -5.92 15.11 -11.64
N PRO A 34 -6.15 14.69 -10.39
CA PRO A 34 -5.56 13.48 -9.86
C PRO A 34 -5.82 12.33 -10.85
N LEU A 35 -4.77 11.58 -11.19
CA LEU A 35 -4.94 10.30 -11.88
C LEU A 35 -5.82 9.44 -10.99
N GLU A 36 -7.11 9.45 -11.26
CA GLU A 36 -8.11 8.61 -10.62
C GLU A 36 -7.67 7.16 -10.87
N ARG A 37 -7.00 6.61 -9.85
CA ARG A 37 -6.58 5.22 -9.77
C ARG A 37 -7.84 4.39 -10.04
N GLY A 38 -7.88 3.76 -11.21
CA GLY A 38 -9.06 3.06 -11.71
C GLY A 38 -9.69 2.11 -10.69
N PRO A 39 -10.99 1.79 -10.83
CA PRO A 39 -11.73 1.01 -9.87
C PRO A 39 -11.00 -0.31 -9.58
N GLN A 40 -10.52 -0.43 -8.35
CA GLN A 40 -9.85 -1.63 -7.85
C GLN A 40 -10.88 -2.76 -7.87
N ALA A 41 -10.78 -3.62 -8.88
CA ALA A 41 -11.63 -4.80 -9.04
C ALA A 41 -11.56 -5.65 -7.76
N GLY A 42 -12.67 -5.71 -7.02
CA GLY A 42 -12.84 -6.60 -5.86
C GLY A 42 -13.15 -5.94 -4.51
N SER A 43 -13.11 -4.61 -4.37
CA SER A 43 -13.52 -3.96 -3.11
C SER A 43 -14.86 -3.24 -3.27
N ARG A 44 -15.90 -3.68 -2.54
CA ARG A 44 -17.11 -2.85 -2.39
C ARG A 44 -16.67 -1.46 -1.89
N PRO A 45 -17.23 -0.36 -2.43
CA PRO A 45 -16.89 0.98 -1.95
C PRO A 45 -17.06 1.04 -0.43
N GLY A 46 -16.01 1.49 0.27
CA GLY A 46 -15.99 1.60 1.73
C GLY A 46 -15.30 0.48 2.51
N VAL A 47 -15.03 -0.70 1.93
CA VAL A 47 -14.41 -1.82 2.70
C VAL A 47 -13.01 -1.46 3.20
N LYS A 48 -12.18 -0.82 2.35
CA LYS A 48 -10.83 -0.41 2.75
C LYS A 48 -10.84 0.61 3.90
N GLU A 49 -11.82 1.51 3.88
CA GLU A 49 -12.01 2.53 4.90
C GLU A 49 -12.49 1.91 6.22
N ASP A 50 -13.49 1.03 6.18
CA ASP A 50 -13.98 0.30 7.35
C ASP A 50 -12.87 -0.54 8.02
N LEU A 51 -12.07 -1.28 7.24
CA LEU A 51 -10.93 -2.02 7.76
C LEU A 51 -9.89 -1.08 8.42
N ALA A 52 -9.63 0.09 7.83
CA ALA A 52 -8.73 1.08 8.42
C ALA A 52 -9.29 1.65 9.74
N GLN A 53 -10.59 1.91 9.81
CA GLN A 53 -11.27 2.39 11.02
C GLN A 53 -11.23 1.35 12.14
N ARG A 54 -11.48 0.07 11.83
CA ARG A 54 -11.38 -1.04 12.80
C ARG A 54 -9.98 -1.11 13.41
N ARG A 55 -8.94 -1.07 12.59
CA ARG A 55 -7.53 -1.03 13.07
C ARG A 55 -7.24 0.23 13.89
N ALA A 56 -7.77 1.38 13.48
CA ALA A 56 -7.58 2.63 14.22
C ALA A 56 -8.23 2.60 15.61
N ARG A 57 -9.38 1.94 15.78
CA ARG A 57 -10.04 1.76 17.08
C ARG A 57 -9.18 0.94 18.03
N VAL A 58 -8.62 -0.17 17.56
CA VAL A 58 -7.70 -1.01 18.36
C VAL A 58 -6.42 -0.25 18.68
N MET A 59 -5.82 0.46 17.72
CA MET A 59 -4.62 1.27 17.96
C MET A 59 -4.82 2.38 19.02
N LYS A 60 -6.05 2.85 19.25
CA LYS A 60 -6.34 3.81 20.34
C LYS A 60 -6.39 3.16 21.72
N GLN A 61 -6.65 1.86 21.79
CA GLN A 61 -6.69 1.10 23.03
C GLN A 61 -5.31 0.56 23.42
N LEU A 62 -4.42 0.39 22.44
CA LEU A 62 -3.04 -0.03 22.67
C LEU A 62 -2.17 1.16 23.11
N ASP A 63 -1.32 0.93 24.10
CA ASP A 63 -0.27 1.89 24.49
C ASP A 63 0.79 2.04 23.38
N ALA A 64 1.47 3.19 23.33
CA ALA A 64 2.49 3.48 22.32
C ALA A 64 3.68 2.50 22.35
N SER A 65 3.95 1.85 23.48
CA SER A 65 5.02 0.86 23.66
C SER A 65 4.60 -0.59 23.33
N THR A 66 3.35 -0.83 23.00
CA THR A 66 2.80 -2.18 22.79
C THR A 66 2.81 -2.58 21.32
N MET A 67 2.99 -3.88 21.04
CA MET A 67 2.85 -4.47 19.71
C MET A 67 1.76 -5.55 19.74
N MET A 68 0.88 -5.54 18.73
CA MET A 68 -0.10 -6.62 18.52
C MET A 68 0.26 -7.41 17.26
N ILE A 69 0.34 -8.73 17.40
CA ILE A 69 0.64 -9.66 16.31
C ILE A 69 -0.51 -10.66 16.21
N LEU A 70 -1.15 -10.71 15.05
CA LEU A 70 -2.15 -11.74 14.72
C LEU A 70 -1.59 -12.66 13.64
N TRP A 71 -1.80 -13.96 13.82
CA TRP A 71 -1.31 -15.01 12.94
C TRP A 71 -2.47 -15.61 12.15
N SER A 72 -2.18 -16.13 10.97
CA SER A 72 -3.13 -16.94 10.22
C SER A 72 -3.38 -18.27 10.92
N ALA A 73 -4.57 -18.83 10.73
CA ALA A 73 -4.86 -20.18 11.16
C ALA A 73 -3.98 -21.19 10.38
N PRO A 74 -3.51 -22.28 11.00
CA PRO A 74 -2.89 -23.37 10.28
C PRO A 74 -3.96 -24.27 9.63
N THR A 75 -3.64 -24.83 8.47
CA THR A 75 -4.47 -25.86 7.81
C THR A 75 -4.59 -27.10 8.71
N GLN A 76 -5.83 -27.55 8.93
CA GLN A 76 -6.13 -28.68 9.79
C GLN A 76 -6.19 -29.97 8.99
N VAL A 77 -5.63 -31.03 9.55
CA VAL A 77 -5.58 -32.35 8.90
C VAL A 77 -6.79 -33.16 9.32
N TYR A 78 -7.55 -33.71 8.37
CA TYR A 78 -8.63 -34.65 8.68
C TYR A 78 -8.08 -36.09 8.78
N SER A 79 -7.37 -36.52 7.75
CA SER A 79 -6.68 -37.81 7.65
C SER A 79 -5.30 -37.59 7.04
N HIS A 80 -4.39 -38.55 7.13
CA HIS A 80 -3.02 -38.41 6.64
C HIS A 80 -2.90 -37.86 5.21
N ASP A 81 -3.87 -38.17 4.35
CA ASP A 81 -3.91 -37.75 2.94
C ASP A 81 -5.01 -36.72 2.61
N VAL A 82 -5.78 -36.25 3.62
CA VAL A 82 -6.90 -35.32 3.42
C VAL A 82 -6.87 -34.22 4.46
N ASP A 83 -6.80 -32.98 4.00
CA ASP A 83 -6.90 -31.79 4.85
C ASP A 83 -8.35 -31.26 4.87
N TYR A 84 -8.74 -30.63 5.97
CA TYR A 84 -9.99 -29.88 6.05
C TYR A 84 -9.93 -28.62 5.18
N GLU A 85 -11.10 -28.09 4.81
CA GLU A 85 -11.19 -26.79 4.14
C GLU A 85 -10.58 -25.69 5.02
N TYR A 86 -9.71 -24.88 4.41
CA TYR A 86 -9.00 -23.82 5.11
C TYR A 86 -9.99 -22.79 5.65
N ARG A 87 -9.93 -22.55 6.96
CA ARG A 87 -10.70 -21.50 7.62
C ARG A 87 -9.75 -20.56 8.35
N GLN A 88 -9.77 -19.30 7.93
CA GLN A 88 -8.96 -18.26 8.56
C GLN A 88 -9.39 -17.99 10.00
N ASP A 89 -8.43 -17.57 10.82
CA ASP A 89 -8.70 -17.03 12.15
C ASP A 89 -9.65 -15.83 12.08
N SER A 90 -10.61 -15.77 13.01
CA SER A 90 -11.69 -14.78 12.96
C SER A 90 -11.19 -13.36 13.21
N ASP A 91 -10.19 -13.18 14.07
CA ASP A 91 -9.64 -11.86 14.39
C ASP A 91 -8.83 -11.33 13.20
N LEU A 92 -7.97 -12.17 12.61
CA LEU A 92 -7.20 -11.79 11.44
C LEU A 92 -8.12 -11.47 10.26
N LEU A 93 -9.14 -12.29 10.02
CA LEU A 93 -10.13 -12.05 8.96
C LEU A 93 -10.90 -10.74 9.19
N TYR A 94 -11.26 -10.43 10.44
CA TYR A 94 -12.00 -9.22 10.78
C TYR A 94 -11.23 -7.92 10.50
N PHE A 95 -9.90 -7.92 10.67
CA PHE A 95 -9.05 -6.73 10.47
C PHE A 95 -8.42 -6.61 9.07
N THR A 96 -8.29 -7.73 8.35
CA THR A 96 -7.58 -7.78 7.06
C THR A 96 -8.48 -8.12 5.88
N SER A 97 -9.57 -8.87 6.10
CA SER A 97 -10.39 -9.47 5.05
C SER A 97 -9.59 -10.40 4.12
N ILE A 98 -8.54 -11.04 4.62
CA ILE A 98 -7.65 -11.95 3.87
C ILE A 98 -7.87 -13.40 4.32
N GLU A 99 -8.15 -14.29 3.37
CA GLU A 99 -8.35 -15.73 3.60
C GLU A 99 -7.13 -16.58 3.23
N GLN A 100 -5.97 -15.95 3.00
CA GLN A 100 -4.74 -16.66 2.65
C GLN A 100 -4.01 -17.20 3.90
N GLU A 101 -3.53 -18.44 3.79
CA GLU A 101 -2.64 -19.06 4.78
C GLU A 101 -1.29 -18.32 4.90
N GLY A 102 -0.66 -18.47 6.05
CA GLY A 102 0.61 -17.80 6.36
C GLY A 102 0.50 -16.28 6.53
N THR A 103 -0.67 -15.67 6.49
CA THR A 103 -0.72 -14.21 6.69
C THR A 103 -0.47 -13.81 8.15
N MET A 104 0.31 -12.76 8.37
CA MET A 104 0.45 -12.12 9.69
C MET A 104 0.04 -10.64 9.62
N LEU A 105 -0.67 -10.17 10.64
CA LEU A 105 -0.90 -8.74 10.86
C LEU A 105 -0.08 -8.25 12.05
N VAL A 106 0.72 -7.21 11.83
CA VAL A 106 1.46 -6.52 12.90
C VAL A 106 0.95 -5.09 13.03
N LEU A 107 0.48 -4.71 14.22
CA LEU A 107 0.10 -3.33 14.58
C LEU A 107 1.09 -2.77 15.62
N MET A 108 1.61 -1.59 15.33
CA MET A 108 2.56 -0.85 16.19
C MET A 108 2.12 0.63 16.28
N PRO A 109 1.38 1.05 17.33
CA PRO A 109 0.92 2.43 17.50
C PRO A 109 2.06 3.44 17.69
N GLY A 110 3.18 3.05 18.29
CA GLY A 110 4.34 3.92 18.52
C GLY A 110 5.19 4.23 17.28
N ASN A 111 4.89 3.63 16.12
CA ASN A 111 5.66 3.83 14.89
C ASN A 111 5.00 4.92 14.01
N ARG A 112 5.76 5.98 13.68
CA ARG A 112 5.30 7.07 12.78
C ARG A 112 5.06 6.60 11.34
N THR A 113 5.55 5.42 10.95
CA THR A 113 5.33 4.82 9.64
C THR A 113 4.36 3.63 9.76
N LYS A 114 3.09 3.83 9.43
CA LYS A 114 2.10 2.74 9.35
C LYS A 114 2.52 1.76 8.25
N LYS A 115 3.20 0.67 8.63
CA LYS A 115 3.51 -0.45 7.73
C LYS A 115 2.73 -1.66 8.22
N SER A 116 1.59 -1.94 7.58
CA SER A 116 0.97 -3.26 7.68
C SER A 116 1.73 -4.17 6.73
N ALA A 117 2.70 -4.92 7.26
CA ALA A 117 3.40 -5.94 6.51
C ALA A 117 2.65 -7.26 6.70
N SER A 118 2.00 -7.73 5.64
CA SER A 118 1.61 -9.15 5.54
C SER A 118 2.85 -9.91 5.08
N SER A 119 3.62 -10.42 6.04
CA SER A 119 4.69 -11.36 5.74
C SER A 119 4.05 -12.74 5.63
N THR A 120 3.85 -13.22 4.41
CA THR A 120 3.57 -14.64 4.18
C THR A 120 4.88 -15.40 4.45
N PRO A 121 4.96 -16.28 5.47
CA PRO A 121 6.07 -17.20 5.56
C PRO A 121 6.04 -18.06 4.30
N PRO A 122 7.19 -18.33 3.72
CA PRO A 122 7.25 -19.13 2.52
C PRO A 122 6.68 -20.53 2.80
N SER A 123 6.01 -21.12 1.81
CA SER A 123 5.26 -22.39 1.94
C SER A 123 6.10 -23.57 2.45
N TRP A 124 7.43 -23.49 2.43
CA TRP A 124 8.33 -24.49 3.01
C TRP A 124 8.43 -24.44 4.55
N MET A 125 7.81 -23.46 5.22
CA MET A 125 7.79 -23.40 6.68
C MET A 125 6.83 -24.47 7.22
N CYS A 126 7.41 -25.56 7.72
CA CYS A 126 6.70 -26.76 8.15
C CYS A 126 5.69 -26.46 9.27
N SER A 127 4.48 -27.01 9.16
CA SER A 127 3.45 -26.83 10.18
C SER A 127 3.89 -27.52 11.49
N PRO A 128 3.98 -26.79 12.62
CA PRO A 128 4.44 -27.37 13.89
C PRO A 128 3.53 -28.49 14.42
N SER A 129 2.25 -28.49 14.02
CA SER A 129 1.26 -29.47 14.49
C SER A 129 1.23 -30.74 13.65
N SER A 130 1.58 -30.68 12.36
CA SER A 130 1.50 -31.83 11.46
C SER A 130 2.86 -32.42 11.09
N GLY A 131 3.97 -31.71 11.36
CA GLY A 131 5.32 -32.14 10.97
C GLY A 131 5.53 -32.24 9.46
N ARG A 132 4.57 -31.76 8.66
CA ARG A 132 4.64 -31.76 7.19
C ARG A 132 5.09 -30.40 6.69
N CYS A 133 6.09 -30.41 5.81
CA CYS A 133 6.47 -29.26 5.00
C CYS A 133 5.73 -29.37 3.66
N ALA A 134 5.22 -28.27 3.10
CA ALA A 134 4.65 -28.31 1.75
C ALA A 134 5.72 -28.80 0.78
N ARG A 135 5.39 -29.82 -0.01
CA ARG A 135 6.32 -30.50 -0.92
C ARG A 135 6.61 -29.65 -2.15
#